data_AF-A0A6N3UVY5-F1
#
_entry.id   AF-A0A6N3UVY5-F1
#
_cell.length_a   1.000
_cell.length_b   1.000
_cell.length_c   1.000
_cell.angle_alpha   90.00
_cell.angle_beta   90.00
_cell.angle_gamma   90.00
#
_symmetry.space_group_name_H-M   'P 1'
#
loop_
_entity.id
_entity.type
_entity.pdbx_description
1 polymer ?
#
loop_
_entity_poly.entity_id
_entity_poly.type
_entity_poly.pdbx_seq_one_letter_code
_entity_poly.pdbx_strand_id
1 'polypeptide(L)'
;MKKEFLTSNAKFVYSKNELGYQEVLDRFKDAKQITIITFNISEKQNTLVNALKKAGDSCIINVITNIPNRWETYYGDAFRDKARKKINLYMTKLMPESLGAKTAVFFDFSNHGKIIMTDSIVYVGSANYSEESANNTEFGFLSEDKELIEFINMDVLPDIQSLAIPYYEYDYTAVLLEANVALAAVYNIKNELFEEVYRLHDDIDGEWYYYEYNEASLTVFTLDKTLQIIDEACNVARDVYDAIDVITNGDEDETTNANDEYDEILAVASHIEEIRSYDTLIELSEFDSGEFVNQQLQKEYAMEAYEENLENCINSASEDAQNIVLDLTQTAKDDIDKLLSELQEYCDKYANFIDNLRAREIKKISPKIDNT
;
A
#
# COMPACT_ATOMS: atom_id res chain seq x y z
N MET A 1 25.15 -22.93 -5.91
CA MET A 1 25.38 -22.74 -4.46
C MET A 1 24.74 -23.91 -3.72
N LYS A 2 25.31 -24.38 -2.60
CA LYS A 2 24.72 -25.45 -1.78
C LYS A 2 24.29 -24.85 -0.44
N LYS A 3 23.03 -25.02 -0.05
CA LYS A 3 22.50 -24.66 1.27
C LYS A 3 22.02 -25.93 1.97
N GLU A 4 22.26 -26.04 3.27
CA GLU A 4 21.94 -27.24 4.07
C GLU A 4 21.30 -26.80 5.39
N PHE A 5 20.28 -27.56 5.82
CA PHE A 5 19.63 -27.38 7.11
C PHE A 5 19.45 -28.74 7.77
N LEU A 6 19.80 -28.84 9.05
CA LEU A 6 19.64 -30.07 9.83
C LEU A 6 18.34 -29.96 10.64
N THR A 7 17.28 -30.62 10.17
CA THR A 7 16.01 -30.67 10.90
C THR A 7 16.03 -31.73 12.01
N SER A 8 15.41 -31.39 13.14
CA SER A 8 15.31 -32.27 14.30
C SER A 8 13.98 -33.05 14.35
N ASN A 9 12.99 -32.65 13.55
CA ASN A 9 11.63 -33.22 13.55
C ASN A 9 11.11 -33.41 12.12
N ALA A 10 11.36 -34.59 11.54
CA ALA A 10 10.88 -34.96 10.22
C ALA A 10 10.17 -36.32 10.25
N LYS A 11 8.96 -36.36 9.70
CA LYS A 11 8.17 -37.56 9.46
C LYS A 11 8.41 -38.02 8.03
N PHE A 12 9.06 -39.17 7.86
CA PHE A 12 9.18 -39.79 6.54
C PHE A 12 7.80 -40.17 5.99
N VAL A 13 7.56 -39.88 4.71
CA VAL A 13 6.32 -40.14 4.01
C VAL A 13 6.60 -41.02 2.79
N TYR A 14 5.88 -42.13 2.72
CA TYR A 14 5.73 -42.97 1.54
C TYR A 14 4.26 -42.91 1.14
N SER A 15 3.98 -42.55 -0.10
CA SER A 15 2.59 -42.46 -0.60
C SER A 15 2.41 -43.20 -1.91
N LYS A 16 1.25 -43.85 -2.05
CA LYS A 16 0.77 -44.48 -3.28
C LYS A 16 -0.76 -44.53 -3.25
N ASN A 17 -1.38 -44.10 -4.34
CA ASN A 17 -2.83 -43.86 -4.48
C ASN A 17 -3.36 -42.73 -3.58
N GLU A 18 -2.49 -41.87 -3.05
CA GLU A 18 -2.83 -40.69 -2.24
C GLU A 18 -1.75 -39.60 -2.39
N LEU A 19 -2.05 -38.37 -1.99
CA LEU A 19 -1.10 -37.27 -2.01
C LEU A 19 -0.25 -37.29 -0.74
N GLY A 20 1.08 -37.46 -0.88
CA GLY A 20 2.01 -37.40 0.25
C GLY A 20 2.02 -36.04 0.99
N TYR A 21 1.46 -35.00 0.37
CA TYR A 21 1.35 -33.64 0.90
C TYR A 21 -0.06 -33.26 1.37
N GLN A 22 -0.98 -34.23 1.51
CA GLN A 22 -2.37 -33.94 1.90
C GLN A 22 -2.46 -33.18 3.24
N GLU A 23 -1.62 -33.52 4.22
CA GLU A 23 -1.55 -32.84 5.53
C GLU A 23 -1.19 -31.34 5.43
N VAL A 24 -0.54 -30.93 4.33
CA VAL A 24 -0.23 -29.52 4.06
C VAL A 24 -1.45 -28.83 3.46
N LEU A 25 -2.12 -29.47 2.49
CA LEU A 25 -3.35 -28.93 1.87
C LEU A 25 -4.46 -28.70 2.90
N ASP A 26 -4.61 -29.63 3.85
CA ASP A 26 -5.65 -29.55 4.89
C ASP A 26 -5.47 -28.32 5.80
N ARG A 27 -4.26 -27.75 5.85
CA ARG A 27 -3.92 -26.55 6.64
C ARG A 27 -3.99 -25.24 5.86
N PHE A 28 -4.23 -25.26 4.53
CA PHE A 28 -4.28 -24.04 3.72
C PHE A 28 -5.33 -23.02 4.19
N LYS A 29 -6.47 -23.51 4.69
CA LYS A 29 -7.58 -22.65 5.15
C LYS A 29 -7.20 -21.71 6.30
N ASP A 30 -6.26 -22.11 7.15
CA ASP A 30 -5.85 -21.38 8.35
C ASP A 30 -4.42 -20.79 8.19
N ALA A 31 -3.80 -20.97 7.02
CA ALA A 31 -2.44 -20.55 6.75
C ALA A 31 -2.35 -19.02 6.60
N LYS A 32 -1.28 -18.45 7.13
CA LYS A 32 -0.90 -17.04 6.87
C LYS A 32 -0.05 -16.91 5.63
N GLN A 33 0.68 -17.97 5.31
CA GLN A 33 1.53 -18.04 4.13
C GLN A 33 1.47 -19.45 3.55
N ILE A 34 1.43 -19.52 2.22
CA ILE A 34 1.54 -20.75 1.44
C ILE A 34 2.67 -20.56 0.44
N THR A 35 3.60 -21.52 0.39
CA THR A 35 4.69 -21.53 -0.61
C THR A 35 4.70 -22.87 -1.34
N ILE A 36 4.73 -22.81 -2.67
CA ILE A 36 4.73 -23.97 -3.57
C ILE A 36 5.88 -23.81 -4.55
N ILE A 37 6.81 -24.75 -4.56
CA ILE A 37 7.89 -24.88 -5.54
C ILE A 37 7.73 -26.25 -6.20
N THR A 38 7.37 -26.30 -7.48
CA THR A 38 7.12 -27.57 -8.20
C THR A 38 7.67 -27.54 -9.62
N PHE A 39 7.93 -28.72 -10.18
CA PHE A 39 8.24 -28.82 -11.60
C PHE A 39 6.98 -28.62 -12.46
N ASN A 40 5.83 -29.13 -12.04
CA ASN A 40 4.59 -28.98 -12.78
C ASN A 40 3.36 -29.01 -11.88
N ILE A 41 2.25 -28.53 -12.42
CA ILE A 41 0.90 -28.63 -11.85
C ILE A 41 0.01 -29.47 -12.78
N SER A 42 -1.14 -29.92 -12.30
CA SER A 42 -2.04 -30.74 -13.12
C SER A 42 -2.62 -29.92 -14.28
N GLU A 43 -2.58 -30.52 -15.47
CA GLU A 43 -3.21 -29.96 -16.66
C GLU A 43 -4.73 -30.18 -16.63
N LYS A 44 -5.18 -31.29 -16.04
CA LYS A 44 -6.58 -31.74 -16.12
C LYS A 44 -7.40 -31.38 -14.90
N GLN A 45 -6.77 -31.40 -13.73
CA GLN A 45 -7.43 -31.22 -12.45
C GLN A 45 -7.10 -29.83 -11.88
N ASN A 46 -7.91 -29.38 -10.92
CA ASN A 46 -7.83 -28.05 -10.33
C ASN A 46 -7.84 -28.10 -8.79
N THR A 47 -7.54 -29.23 -8.17
CA THR A 47 -7.61 -29.40 -6.71
C THR A 47 -6.66 -28.45 -6.00
N LEU A 48 -5.40 -28.36 -6.46
CA LEU A 48 -4.42 -27.42 -5.92
C LEU A 48 -4.89 -25.97 -6.08
N VAL A 49 -5.28 -25.59 -7.30
CA VAL A 49 -5.78 -24.24 -7.63
C VAL A 49 -7.02 -23.89 -6.81
N ASN A 50 -7.94 -24.84 -6.63
CA ASN A 50 -9.15 -24.66 -5.83
C ASN A 50 -8.85 -24.61 -4.33
N ALA A 51 -7.78 -25.26 -3.86
CA ALA A 51 -7.33 -25.15 -2.47
C ALA A 51 -6.72 -23.76 -2.20
N LEU A 52 -5.89 -23.25 -3.14
CA LEU A 52 -5.35 -21.90 -3.08
C LEU A 52 -6.45 -20.84 -3.03
N LYS A 53 -7.47 -20.96 -3.90
CA LYS A 53 -8.66 -20.10 -3.91
C LYS A 53 -9.46 -20.04 -2.61
N LYS A 54 -9.25 -21.01 -1.71
CA LYS A 54 -9.93 -21.09 -0.41
C LYS A 54 -9.06 -20.62 0.75
N ALA A 55 -7.81 -20.23 0.48
CA ALA A 55 -7.00 -19.55 1.48
C ALA A 55 -7.63 -18.19 1.82
N GLY A 56 -7.45 -17.71 3.04
CA GLY A 56 -8.01 -16.43 3.45
C GLY A 56 -7.42 -15.25 2.67
N ASP A 57 -8.17 -14.16 2.54
CA ASP A 57 -7.77 -12.97 1.75
C ASP A 57 -6.44 -12.34 2.22
N SER A 58 -6.08 -12.53 3.49
CA SER A 58 -4.81 -12.07 4.06
C SER A 58 -3.64 -13.03 3.85
N CYS A 59 -3.87 -14.24 3.33
CA CYS A 59 -2.83 -15.25 3.14
C CYS A 59 -1.90 -14.88 1.98
N ILE A 60 -0.60 -14.89 2.24
CA ILE A 60 0.43 -14.68 1.21
C ILE A 60 0.65 -16.00 0.47
N ILE A 61 0.46 -16.01 -0.85
CA ILE A 61 0.61 -17.21 -1.68
C ILE A 61 1.80 -17.02 -2.62
N ASN A 62 2.78 -17.91 -2.55
CA ASN A 62 3.92 -17.96 -3.46
C ASN A 62 3.86 -19.25 -4.29
N VAL A 63 3.78 -19.14 -5.61
CA VAL A 63 3.83 -20.30 -6.51
C VAL A 63 5.00 -20.15 -7.47
N ILE A 64 5.91 -21.11 -7.45
CA ILE A 64 7.05 -21.21 -8.36
C ILE A 64 6.93 -22.53 -9.11
N THR A 65 6.77 -22.45 -10.43
CA THR A 65 6.64 -23.66 -11.26
C THR A 65 7.44 -23.58 -12.54
N ASN A 66 7.84 -24.73 -13.07
CA ASN A 66 8.20 -24.81 -14.49
C ASN A 66 6.92 -24.92 -15.35
N ILE A 67 7.02 -24.63 -16.65
CA ILE A 67 6.00 -24.92 -17.67
C ILE A 67 6.56 -26.06 -18.53
N PRO A 68 6.09 -27.31 -18.39
CA PRO A 68 6.61 -28.42 -19.19
C PRO A 68 6.50 -28.13 -20.69
N ASN A 69 7.40 -28.68 -21.50
CA ASN A 69 7.49 -28.43 -22.95
C ASN A 69 7.74 -26.97 -23.38
N ARG A 70 7.90 -26.01 -22.46
CA ARG A 70 8.52 -24.73 -22.81
C ARG A 70 10.03 -24.94 -22.90
N TRP A 71 10.57 -24.85 -24.11
CA TRP A 71 12.01 -24.99 -24.37
C TRP A 71 12.59 -23.67 -24.83
N GLU A 72 13.89 -23.48 -24.66
CA GLU A 72 14.59 -22.29 -25.17
C GLU A 72 14.50 -22.17 -26.70
N THR A 73 14.47 -23.30 -27.42
CA THR A 73 14.35 -23.35 -28.88
C THR A 73 13.42 -24.48 -29.32
N TYR A 74 12.57 -24.22 -30.31
CA TYR A 74 11.60 -25.18 -30.85
C TYR A 74 12.02 -25.70 -32.23
N TYR A 75 12.08 -27.02 -32.38
CA TYR A 75 12.39 -27.67 -33.66
C TYR A 75 11.11 -28.01 -34.43
N GLY A 76 10.48 -26.99 -35.02
CA GLY A 76 9.29 -27.12 -35.88
C GLY A 76 7.98 -26.68 -35.22
N ASP A 77 7.02 -26.28 -36.06
CA ASP A 77 5.80 -25.58 -35.65
C ASP A 77 4.91 -26.41 -34.70
N ALA A 78 4.84 -27.74 -34.90
CA ALA A 78 4.05 -28.61 -34.04
C ALA A 78 4.50 -28.60 -32.57
N PHE A 79 5.81 -28.46 -32.33
CA PHE A 79 6.38 -28.38 -30.98
C PHE A 79 6.15 -27.02 -30.34
N ARG A 80 6.31 -25.96 -31.13
CA ARG A 80 6.00 -24.57 -30.76
C ARG A 80 4.52 -24.41 -30.39
N ASP A 81 3.61 -24.93 -31.21
CA ASP A 81 2.16 -24.90 -30.96
C ASP A 81 1.77 -25.68 -29.70
N LYS A 82 2.43 -26.81 -29.43
CA LYS A 82 2.22 -27.59 -28.21
C LYS A 82 2.68 -26.82 -26.97
N ALA A 83 3.81 -26.12 -27.05
CA ALA A 83 4.30 -25.26 -25.98
C ALA A 83 3.35 -24.09 -25.75
N ARG A 84 2.90 -23.40 -26.82
CA ARG A 84 1.97 -22.26 -26.74
C ARG A 84 0.69 -22.64 -25.99
N LYS A 85 0.08 -23.77 -26.36
CA LYS A 85 -1.12 -24.29 -25.66
C LYS A 85 -0.86 -24.53 -24.17
N LYS A 86 0.33 -25.00 -23.82
CA LYS A 86 0.69 -25.32 -22.43
C LYS A 86 1.02 -24.07 -21.62
N ILE A 87 1.71 -23.10 -22.22
CA ILE A 87 1.96 -21.78 -21.63
C ILE A 87 0.63 -21.09 -21.33
N ASN A 88 -0.27 -21.00 -22.31
CA ASN A 88 -1.60 -20.42 -22.12
C ASN A 88 -2.40 -21.09 -21.01
N LEU A 89 -2.34 -22.43 -20.91
CA LEU A 89 -2.99 -23.18 -19.84
C LEU A 89 -2.45 -22.79 -18.46
N TYR A 90 -1.13 -22.74 -18.32
CA TYR A 90 -0.48 -22.40 -17.05
C TYR A 90 -0.75 -20.95 -16.67
N MET A 91 -0.62 -20.01 -17.61
CA MET A 91 -0.94 -18.60 -17.38
C MET A 91 -2.39 -18.41 -16.94
N THR A 92 -3.33 -19.12 -17.57
CA THR A 92 -4.75 -19.05 -17.19
C THR A 92 -5.01 -19.64 -15.81
N LYS A 93 -4.41 -20.78 -15.48
CA LYS A 93 -4.61 -21.46 -14.18
C LYS A 93 -3.95 -20.74 -13.01
N LEU A 94 -2.82 -20.08 -13.27
CA LEU A 94 -1.98 -19.43 -12.28
C LEU A 94 -2.02 -17.91 -12.38
N MET A 95 -3.07 -17.35 -12.99
CA MET A 95 -3.32 -15.92 -12.96
C MET A 95 -3.46 -15.49 -11.48
N PRO A 96 -2.59 -14.62 -10.96
CA PRO A 96 -2.51 -14.34 -9.52
C PRO A 96 -3.83 -13.94 -8.88
N GLU A 97 -4.62 -13.09 -9.55
CA GLU A 97 -5.93 -12.59 -9.11
C GLU A 97 -6.96 -13.71 -8.98
N SER A 98 -6.77 -14.82 -9.69
CA SER A 98 -7.66 -15.98 -9.61
C SER A 98 -7.33 -16.89 -8.43
N LEU A 99 -6.17 -16.72 -7.77
CA LEU A 99 -5.69 -17.60 -6.71
C LEU A 99 -5.91 -17.02 -5.32
N GLY A 100 -5.75 -15.71 -5.15
CA GLY A 100 -5.93 -14.99 -3.89
C GLY A 100 -5.38 -13.57 -3.96
N ALA A 101 -5.82 -12.69 -3.07
CA ALA A 101 -5.50 -11.25 -3.12
C ALA A 101 -4.00 -10.94 -2.99
N LYS A 102 -3.24 -11.76 -2.25
CA LYS A 102 -1.79 -11.60 -2.03
C LYS A 102 -1.00 -12.75 -2.66
N THR A 103 -1.16 -12.94 -3.97
CA THR A 103 -0.51 -14.02 -4.71
C THR A 103 0.65 -13.50 -5.55
N ALA A 104 1.80 -14.15 -5.44
CA ALA A 104 2.93 -13.98 -6.34
C ALA A 104 3.20 -15.32 -7.07
N VAL A 105 3.25 -15.26 -8.40
CA VAL A 105 3.51 -16.42 -9.26
C VAL A 105 4.79 -16.20 -10.05
N PHE A 106 5.64 -17.21 -10.10
CA PHE A 106 6.91 -17.20 -10.79
C PHE A 106 7.10 -18.46 -11.63
N PHE A 107 7.82 -18.29 -12.74
CA PHE A 107 8.18 -19.36 -13.65
C PHE A 107 9.69 -19.56 -13.67
N ASP A 108 10.15 -20.67 -13.10
CA ASP A 108 11.55 -21.10 -13.17
C ASP A 108 11.65 -22.35 -14.06
N PHE A 109 12.22 -22.16 -15.24
CA PHE A 109 12.34 -23.22 -16.25
C PHE A 109 13.46 -24.23 -15.97
N SER A 110 14.30 -23.95 -14.97
CA SER A 110 15.33 -24.84 -14.44
C SER A 110 14.92 -25.56 -13.15
N ASN A 111 13.81 -25.12 -12.53
CA ASN A 111 13.32 -25.69 -11.28
C ASN A 111 12.87 -27.14 -11.47
N HIS A 112 13.41 -28.04 -10.65
CA HIS A 112 12.94 -29.41 -10.46
C HIS A 112 12.56 -29.70 -8.99
N GLY A 113 12.66 -28.69 -8.12
CA GLY A 113 12.32 -28.74 -6.71
C GLY A 113 10.84 -29.01 -6.48
N LYS A 114 10.56 -29.58 -5.32
CA LYS A 114 9.24 -30.02 -4.85
C LYS A 114 9.15 -29.72 -3.37
N ILE A 115 8.69 -28.52 -3.07
CA ILE A 115 8.40 -28.05 -1.72
C ILE A 115 6.97 -27.48 -1.71
N ILE A 116 6.13 -27.94 -0.79
CA ILE A 116 4.83 -27.33 -0.51
C ILE A 116 4.72 -27.13 0.98
N MET A 117 4.39 -25.92 1.39
CA MET A 117 4.39 -25.56 2.79
C MET A 117 3.38 -24.48 3.12
N THR A 118 3.08 -24.42 4.42
CA THR A 118 2.45 -23.28 5.08
C THR A 118 3.44 -22.66 6.07
N ASP A 119 3.00 -21.67 6.83
CA ASP A 119 3.74 -21.14 7.98
C ASP A 119 3.88 -22.14 9.17
N SER A 120 3.24 -23.31 9.09
CA SER A 120 3.21 -24.30 10.18
C SER A 120 3.72 -25.70 9.82
N ILE A 121 3.77 -26.04 8.54
CA ILE A 121 4.22 -27.35 8.07
C ILE A 121 4.82 -27.26 6.68
N VAL A 122 5.84 -28.08 6.40
CA VAL A 122 6.44 -28.25 5.08
C VAL A 122 6.45 -29.72 4.68
N TYR A 123 6.19 -29.99 3.39
CA TYR A 123 6.47 -31.24 2.71
C TYR A 123 7.56 -31.03 1.67
N VAL A 124 8.62 -31.85 1.72
CA VAL A 124 9.66 -31.93 0.69
C VAL A 124 9.74 -33.36 0.19
N GLY A 125 9.69 -33.57 -1.13
CA GLY A 125 9.68 -34.94 -1.65
C GLY A 125 9.80 -35.08 -3.16
N SER A 126 9.49 -36.26 -3.68
CA SER A 126 9.55 -36.60 -5.11
C SER A 126 8.25 -36.31 -5.85
N ALA A 127 7.14 -36.09 -5.14
CA ALA A 127 5.85 -35.77 -5.72
C ALA A 127 5.83 -34.37 -6.35
N ASN A 128 5.38 -34.26 -7.59
CA ASN A 128 4.94 -32.97 -8.09
C ASN A 128 3.60 -32.61 -7.46
N TYR A 129 3.29 -31.33 -7.34
CA TYR A 129 2.00 -30.88 -6.80
C TYR A 129 0.92 -30.88 -7.88
N SER A 130 0.79 -32.05 -8.50
CA SER A 130 -0.24 -32.42 -9.44
C SER A 130 -0.95 -33.67 -8.91
N GLU A 131 -2.24 -33.77 -9.16
CA GLU A 131 -3.06 -34.89 -8.69
C GLU A 131 -2.66 -36.21 -9.36
N GLU A 132 -2.00 -36.15 -10.51
CA GLU A 132 -1.43 -37.32 -11.16
C GLU A 132 -0.34 -38.01 -10.31
N SER A 133 0.38 -37.26 -9.45
CA SER A 133 1.37 -37.84 -8.53
C SER A 133 0.75 -38.78 -7.50
N ALA A 134 -0.57 -38.70 -7.21
CA ALA A 134 -1.23 -39.66 -6.34
C ALA A 134 -1.12 -41.10 -6.88
N ASN A 135 -1.08 -41.29 -8.19
CA ASN A 135 -0.99 -42.62 -8.80
C ASN A 135 0.44 -43.19 -8.82
N ASN A 136 1.44 -42.37 -8.49
CA ASN A 136 2.84 -42.76 -8.48
C ASN A 136 3.26 -43.27 -7.10
N THR A 137 4.41 -43.93 -7.06
CA THR A 137 5.09 -44.20 -5.79
C THR A 137 6.00 -43.01 -5.49
N GLU A 138 5.68 -42.28 -4.43
CA GLU A 138 6.36 -41.05 -4.05
C GLU A 138 6.93 -41.15 -2.64
N PHE A 139 8.04 -40.45 -2.41
CA PHE A 139 8.73 -40.40 -1.13
C PHE A 139 8.97 -38.94 -0.74
N GLY A 140 8.96 -38.65 0.55
CA GLY A 140 9.26 -37.33 1.06
C GLY A 140 9.35 -37.31 2.57
N PHE A 141 9.36 -36.12 3.13
CA PHE A 141 9.18 -35.92 4.56
C PHE A 141 8.28 -34.72 4.82
N LEU A 142 7.55 -34.80 5.93
CA LEU A 142 6.82 -33.70 6.53
C LEU A 142 7.60 -33.19 7.74
N SER A 143 7.59 -31.88 7.97
CA SER A 143 8.21 -31.27 9.14
C SER A 143 7.41 -30.06 9.60
N GLU A 144 7.22 -29.95 10.91
CA GLU A 144 6.65 -28.78 11.60
C GLU A 144 7.77 -27.96 12.30
N ASP A 145 9.02 -28.23 11.92
CA ASP A 145 10.20 -27.53 12.43
C ASP A 145 10.20 -26.07 11.94
N LYS A 146 9.93 -25.14 12.86
CA LYS A 146 9.81 -23.71 12.55
C LYS A 146 11.10 -23.14 11.96
N GLU A 147 12.25 -23.61 12.43
CA GLU A 147 13.55 -23.14 11.94
C GLU A 147 13.78 -23.58 10.48
N LEU A 148 13.32 -24.79 10.12
CA LEU A 148 13.35 -25.25 8.71
C LEU A 148 12.43 -24.41 7.83
N ILE A 149 11.22 -24.13 8.29
CA ILE A 149 10.23 -23.30 7.57
C ILE A 149 10.78 -21.90 7.35
N GLU A 150 11.37 -21.30 8.39
CA GLU A 150 12.01 -19.99 8.33
C GLU A 150 13.21 -19.98 7.38
N PHE A 151 14.09 -20.98 7.46
CA PHE A 151 15.20 -21.16 6.52
C PHE A 151 14.74 -21.26 5.07
N ILE A 152 13.67 -22.00 4.78
CA ILE A 152 13.13 -22.06 3.42
C ILE A 152 12.63 -20.69 2.96
N ASN A 153 11.91 -19.97 3.82
CA ASN A 153 11.36 -18.65 3.47
C ASN A 153 12.41 -17.54 3.36
N MET A 154 13.43 -17.54 4.22
CA MET A 154 14.43 -16.46 4.30
C MET A 154 15.65 -16.71 3.43
N ASP A 155 16.05 -17.97 3.26
CA ASP A 155 17.27 -18.32 2.51
C ASP A 155 16.97 -18.96 1.16
N VAL A 156 16.04 -19.91 1.08
CA VAL A 156 15.84 -20.70 -0.16
C VAL A 156 14.93 -19.99 -1.15
N LEU A 157 13.80 -19.47 -0.69
CA LEU A 157 12.78 -18.85 -1.53
C LEU A 157 13.31 -17.59 -2.27
N PRO A 158 14.05 -16.66 -1.62
CA PRO A 158 14.56 -15.48 -2.31
C PRO A 158 15.57 -15.83 -3.41
N ASP A 159 16.44 -16.81 -3.18
CA ASP A 159 17.39 -17.31 -4.20
C ASP A 159 16.63 -17.85 -5.43
N ILE A 160 15.58 -18.65 -5.22
CA ILE A 160 14.80 -19.22 -6.33
C ILE A 160 14.04 -18.11 -7.06
N GLN A 161 13.40 -17.19 -6.33
CA GLN A 161 12.68 -16.07 -6.93
C GLN A 161 13.59 -15.16 -7.75
N SER A 162 14.84 -14.95 -7.32
CA SER A 162 15.83 -14.13 -8.03
C SER A 162 16.19 -14.68 -9.43
N LEU A 163 16.04 -15.99 -9.63
CA LEU A 163 16.31 -16.68 -10.89
C LEU A 163 15.05 -16.93 -11.74
N ALA A 164 13.87 -16.81 -11.12
CA ALA A 164 12.60 -17.08 -11.76
C ALA A 164 12.05 -15.84 -12.48
N ILE A 165 11.17 -16.08 -13.45
CA ILE A 165 10.47 -15.00 -14.16
C ILE A 165 9.12 -14.76 -13.46
N PRO A 166 8.87 -13.57 -12.90
CA PRO A 166 7.57 -13.26 -12.28
C PRO A 166 6.46 -13.24 -13.33
N TYR A 167 5.22 -13.57 -12.93
CA TYR A 167 4.05 -13.58 -13.81
C TYR A 167 3.86 -12.22 -14.49
N TYR A 168 3.88 -11.16 -13.66
CA TYR A 168 3.90 -9.78 -14.12
C TYR A 168 5.34 -9.27 -14.19
N GLU A 169 5.69 -8.61 -15.28
CA GLU A 169 6.93 -7.82 -15.40
C GLU A 169 6.88 -6.65 -14.41
N TYR A 170 5.71 -6.03 -14.29
CA TYR A 170 5.36 -5.06 -13.27
C TYR A 170 3.86 -5.13 -12.94
N ASP A 171 3.50 -4.79 -11.70
CA ASP A 171 2.13 -4.62 -11.21
C ASP A 171 2.08 -3.40 -10.26
N TYR A 172 1.57 -2.28 -10.76
CA TYR A 172 1.47 -1.01 -10.02
C TYR A 172 0.10 -0.79 -9.37
N THR A 173 -0.68 -1.85 -9.16
CA THR A 173 -2.00 -1.73 -8.49
C THR A 173 -1.88 -1.21 -7.06
N ALA A 174 -0.84 -1.62 -6.33
CA ALA A 174 -0.59 -1.15 -4.97
C ALA A 174 -0.28 0.35 -4.95
N VAL A 175 0.64 0.80 -5.83
CA VAL A 175 0.98 2.22 -6.00
C VAL A 175 -0.26 3.05 -6.34
N LEU A 176 -1.09 2.59 -7.28
CA LEU A 176 -2.32 3.28 -7.63
C LEU A 176 -3.28 3.38 -6.43
N LEU A 177 -3.42 2.31 -5.63
CA LEU A 177 -4.27 2.33 -4.44
C LEU A 177 -3.73 3.30 -3.39
N GLU A 178 -2.43 3.24 -3.10
CA GLU A 178 -1.74 4.12 -2.16
C GLU A 178 -1.89 5.59 -2.56
N ALA A 179 -1.76 5.92 -3.85
CA ALA A 179 -1.96 7.27 -4.35
C ALA A 179 -3.40 7.77 -4.15
N ASN A 180 -4.41 6.90 -4.35
CA ASN A 180 -5.81 7.29 -4.08
C ASN A 180 -6.07 7.49 -2.58
N VAL A 181 -5.42 6.72 -1.71
CA VAL A 181 -5.50 6.90 -0.24
C VAL A 181 -4.82 8.21 0.18
N ALA A 182 -3.64 8.51 -0.38
CA ALA A 182 -2.93 9.77 -0.14
C ALA A 182 -3.78 10.98 -0.57
N LEU A 183 -4.35 10.96 -1.77
CA LEU A 183 -5.25 12.01 -2.25
C LEU A 183 -6.45 12.21 -1.31
N ALA A 184 -7.08 11.12 -0.86
CA ALA A 184 -8.19 11.20 0.10
C ALA A 184 -7.75 11.79 1.44
N ALA A 185 -6.54 11.49 1.91
CA ALA A 185 -5.98 12.08 3.12
C ALA A 185 -5.79 13.60 2.98
N VAL A 186 -5.29 14.08 1.83
CA VAL A 186 -5.15 15.52 1.54
C VAL A 186 -6.52 16.21 1.51
N TYR A 187 -7.52 15.61 0.87
CA TYR A 187 -8.90 16.13 0.90
C TYR A 187 -9.46 16.23 2.32
N ASN A 188 -9.22 15.21 3.14
CA ASN A 188 -9.72 15.17 4.51
C ASN A 188 -9.08 16.25 5.38
N ILE A 189 -7.75 16.43 5.32
CA ILE A 189 -7.08 17.46 6.13
C ILE A 189 -7.44 18.87 5.68
N LYS A 190 -7.64 19.10 4.37
CA LYS A 190 -8.17 20.37 3.87
C LYS A 190 -9.56 20.67 4.42
N ASN A 191 -10.45 19.66 4.46
CA ASN A 191 -11.79 19.83 5.02
C ASN A 191 -11.75 20.04 6.53
N GLU A 192 -10.89 19.33 7.26
CA GLU A 192 -10.66 19.53 8.70
C GLU A 192 -10.19 20.95 8.99
N LEU A 193 -9.21 21.46 8.23
CA LEU A 193 -8.76 22.85 8.32
C LEU A 193 -9.90 23.84 8.01
N PHE A 194 -10.70 23.56 6.99
CA PHE A 194 -11.85 24.40 6.63
C PHE A 194 -12.88 24.42 7.76
N GLU A 195 -13.23 23.27 8.35
CA GLU A 195 -14.20 23.17 9.44
C GLU A 195 -13.71 23.78 10.75
N GLU A 196 -12.38 23.86 10.99
CA GLU A 196 -11.82 24.59 12.13
C GLU A 196 -12.10 26.09 12.04
N VAL A 197 -12.06 26.69 10.84
CA VAL A 197 -12.09 28.15 10.66
C VAL A 197 -13.37 28.68 10.01
N TYR A 198 -14.16 27.80 9.39
CA TYR A 198 -15.48 28.10 8.83
C TYR A 198 -16.58 27.33 9.57
N ARG A 199 -17.75 27.97 9.70
CA ARG A 199 -18.94 27.38 10.30
C ARG A 199 -20.06 27.33 9.28
N LEU A 200 -20.84 26.24 9.32
CA LEU A 200 -22.05 26.10 8.53
C LEU A 200 -23.18 26.87 9.22
N HIS A 201 -23.75 27.83 8.51
CA HIS A 201 -25.08 28.35 8.81
C HIS A 201 -26.10 27.51 8.04
N ASP A 202 -27.03 26.89 8.76
CA ASP A 202 -28.11 26.08 8.20
C ASP A 202 -29.43 26.47 8.88
N ASP A 203 -30.26 27.23 8.16
CA ASP A 203 -31.60 27.59 8.59
C ASP A 203 -32.61 27.61 7.43
N ILE A 204 -33.83 28.10 7.70
CA ILE A 204 -34.91 28.19 6.70
C ILE A 204 -34.54 29.12 5.53
N ASP A 205 -33.62 30.06 5.73
CA ASP A 205 -33.19 31.06 4.76
C ASP A 205 -32.02 30.55 3.88
N GLY A 206 -31.38 29.45 4.24
CA GLY A 206 -30.47 28.68 3.39
C GLY A 206 -29.26 28.08 4.13
N GLU A 207 -28.41 27.38 3.36
CA GLU A 207 -27.14 26.82 3.82
C GLU A 207 -25.97 27.60 3.22
N TRP A 208 -25.11 28.18 4.06
CA TRP A 208 -23.84 28.79 3.63
C TRP A 208 -22.77 28.72 4.71
N TYR A 209 -21.51 28.77 4.29
CA TYR A 209 -20.37 28.85 5.21
C TYR A 209 -20.00 30.30 5.49
N TYR A 210 -19.63 30.59 6.73
CA TYR A 210 -19.04 31.88 7.14
C TYR A 210 -17.76 31.63 7.95
N TYR A 211 -16.83 32.57 7.85
CA TYR A 211 -15.57 32.52 8.59
C TYR A 211 -15.80 32.89 10.06
N GLU A 212 -15.25 32.12 10.99
CA GLU A 212 -15.38 32.36 12.42
C GLU A 212 -14.37 33.42 12.89
N TYR A 213 -14.90 34.52 13.43
CA TYR A 213 -14.09 35.65 13.91
C TYR A 213 -13.99 35.71 15.44
N ASN A 214 -14.82 34.96 16.16
CA ASN A 214 -14.95 35.06 17.61
C ASN A 214 -14.21 33.95 18.37
N GLU A 215 -13.68 32.95 17.67
CA GLU A 215 -12.98 31.82 18.26
C GLU A 215 -11.65 31.55 17.54
N ALA A 216 -10.55 31.47 18.30
CA ALA A 216 -9.25 30.99 17.80
C ALA A 216 -9.26 29.46 17.70
N SER A 217 -9.98 28.94 16.70
CA SER A 217 -10.24 27.51 16.54
C SER A 217 -9.17 26.76 15.75
N LEU A 218 -8.36 27.48 14.97
CA LEU A 218 -7.23 26.89 14.25
C LEU A 218 -6.26 26.28 15.25
N THR A 219 -5.75 25.08 14.98
CA THR A 219 -4.80 24.43 15.89
C THR A 219 -3.44 24.18 15.25
N VAL A 220 -2.37 24.28 16.06
CA VAL A 220 -1.01 23.88 15.64
C VAL A 220 -1.00 22.42 15.16
N PHE A 221 -1.78 21.56 15.82
CA PHE A 221 -1.91 20.15 15.46
C PHE A 221 -2.40 19.96 14.02
N THR A 222 -3.44 20.69 13.60
CA THR A 222 -3.99 20.60 12.24
C THR A 222 -3.02 21.16 11.20
N LEU A 223 -2.31 22.25 11.52
CA LEU A 223 -1.25 22.79 10.66
C LEU A 223 -0.09 21.80 10.47
N ASP A 224 0.39 21.17 11.55
CA ASP A 224 1.48 20.19 11.50
C ASP A 224 1.06 18.91 10.76
N LYS A 225 -0.16 18.43 11.03
CA LYS A 225 -0.75 17.28 10.35
C LYS A 225 -0.91 17.53 8.85
N THR A 226 -1.20 18.76 8.44
CA THR A 226 -1.24 19.16 7.02
C THR A 226 0.10 18.90 6.35
N LEU A 227 1.21 19.36 6.94
CA LEU A 227 2.53 19.12 6.37
C LEU A 227 2.89 17.64 6.33
N GLN A 228 2.58 16.89 7.39
CA GLN A 228 2.84 15.45 7.43
C GLN A 228 2.13 14.73 6.27
N ILE A 229 0.85 15.01 6.06
CA ILE A 229 0.06 14.38 5.00
C ILE A 229 0.59 14.76 3.60
N ILE A 230 1.01 16.02 3.42
CA ILE A 230 1.61 16.47 2.15
C ILE A 230 2.94 15.76 1.87
N ASP A 231 3.82 15.61 2.86
CA ASP A 231 5.08 14.88 2.70
C ASP A 231 4.84 13.40 2.37
N GLU A 232 3.91 12.75 3.06
CA GLU A 232 3.49 11.38 2.75
C GLU A 232 2.94 11.26 1.32
N ALA A 233 2.10 12.21 0.88
CA ALA A 233 1.57 12.25 -0.48
C ALA A 233 2.66 12.47 -1.53
N CYS A 234 3.64 13.35 -1.28
CA CYS A 234 4.79 13.58 -2.16
C CYS A 234 5.66 12.32 -2.32
N ASN A 235 5.86 11.56 -1.25
CA ASN A 235 6.56 10.27 -1.33
C ASN A 235 5.83 9.28 -2.25
N VAL A 236 4.50 9.22 -2.16
CA VAL A 236 3.69 8.37 -3.05
C VAL A 236 3.66 8.92 -4.48
N ALA A 237 3.70 10.23 -4.68
CA ALA A 237 3.85 10.82 -6.02
C ALA A 237 5.15 10.40 -6.69
N ARG A 238 6.26 10.32 -5.95
CA ARG A 238 7.51 9.77 -6.49
C ARG A 238 7.32 8.32 -6.98
N ASP A 239 6.62 7.50 -6.21
CA ASP A 239 6.38 6.10 -6.61
C ASP A 239 5.48 6.01 -7.86
N VAL A 240 4.53 6.94 -8.02
CA VAL A 240 3.74 7.10 -9.26
C VAL A 240 4.62 7.52 -10.44
N TYR A 241 5.54 8.48 -10.24
CA TYR A 241 6.51 8.89 -11.26
C TYR A 241 7.38 7.71 -11.71
N ASP A 242 7.98 6.99 -10.76
CA ASP A 242 8.83 5.83 -11.04
C ASP A 242 8.06 4.74 -11.81
N ALA A 243 6.78 4.53 -11.47
CA ALA A 243 5.92 3.61 -12.19
C ALA A 243 5.68 4.05 -13.65
N ILE A 244 5.42 5.34 -13.88
CA ILE A 244 5.24 5.88 -15.23
C ILE A 244 6.52 5.72 -16.06
N ASP A 245 7.70 6.04 -15.50
CA ASP A 245 8.98 5.92 -16.19
C ASP A 245 9.28 4.47 -16.64
N VAL A 246 8.97 3.50 -15.77
CA VAL A 246 9.10 2.07 -16.11
C VAL A 246 8.10 1.66 -17.21
N ILE A 247 6.87 2.14 -17.15
CA ILE A 247 5.83 1.82 -18.14
C ILE A 247 6.17 2.40 -19.51
N THR A 248 6.66 3.64 -19.55
CA THR A 248 7.06 4.34 -20.79
C THR A 248 8.37 3.80 -21.34
N ASN A 249 9.10 3.01 -20.54
CA ASN A 249 10.40 2.45 -20.90
C ASN A 249 11.39 3.56 -21.30
N GLY A 250 11.33 4.68 -20.59
CA GLY A 250 12.16 5.86 -20.81
C GLY A 250 11.88 6.61 -22.12
N ASP A 251 10.65 6.57 -22.62
CA ASP A 251 10.22 7.46 -23.70
C ASP A 251 10.41 8.92 -23.26
N GLU A 252 11.27 9.67 -23.97
CA GLU A 252 11.72 10.99 -23.53
C GLU A 252 10.56 11.99 -23.38
N ASP A 253 9.58 11.97 -24.28
CA ASP A 253 8.45 12.91 -24.26
C ASP A 253 7.51 12.59 -23.08
N GLU A 254 7.18 11.31 -22.90
CA GLU A 254 6.31 10.85 -21.82
C GLU A 254 6.95 11.03 -20.43
N THR A 255 8.23 10.69 -20.29
CA THR A 255 8.98 10.87 -19.04
C THR A 255 9.18 12.36 -18.72
N THR A 256 9.37 13.23 -19.73
CA THR A 256 9.43 14.68 -19.52
C THR A 256 8.10 15.22 -19.00
N ASN A 257 6.97 14.83 -19.61
CA ASN A 257 5.65 15.26 -19.14
C ASN A 257 5.37 14.79 -17.70
N ALA A 258 5.72 13.55 -17.36
CA ALA A 258 5.55 13.03 -16.00
C ALA A 258 6.46 13.75 -14.99
N ASN A 259 7.67 14.12 -15.40
CA ASN A 259 8.58 14.92 -14.58
C ASN A 259 8.01 16.33 -14.33
N ASP A 260 7.50 16.99 -15.37
CA ASP A 260 6.90 18.31 -15.25
C ASP A 260 5.67 18.29 -14.31
N GLU A 261 4.78 17.31 -14.46
CA GLU A 261 3.63 17.12 -13.57
C GLU A 261 4.07 16.87 -12.10
N TYR A 262 5.12 16.06 -11.90
CA TYR A 262 5.66 15.79 -10.57
C TYR A 262 6.33 17.03 -9.95
N ASP A 263 7.12 17.79 -10.72
CA ASP A 263 7.77 19.01 -10.28
C ASP A 263 6.74 20.09 -9.89
N GLU A 264 5.62 20.19 -10.63
CA GLU A 264 4.51 21.07 -10.26
C GLU A 264 3.85 20.68 -8.93
N ILE A 265 3.70 19.38 -8.65
CA ILE A 265 3.18 18.90 -7.36
C ILE A 265 4.13 19.29 -6.22
N LEU A 266 5.44 19.13 -6.41
CA LEU A 266 6.44 19.51 -5.42
C LEU A 266 6.50 21.03 -5.19
N ALA A 267 6.29 21.82 -6.25
CA ALA A 267 6.23 23.27 -6.15
C ALA A 267 5.05 23.72 -5.26
N VAL A 268 3.86 23.16 -5.48
CA VAL A 268 2.68 23.45 -4.64
C VAL A 268 2.89 22.96 -3.20
N ALA A 269 3.47 21.77 -3.00
CA ALA A 269 3.84 21.29 -1.66
C ALA A 269 4.76 22.26 -0.91
N SER A 270 5.75 22.81 -1.61
CA SER A 270 6.69 23.78 -1.05
C SER A 270 5.99 25.09 -0.68
N HIS A 271 5.03 25.55 -1.49
CA HIS A 271 4.22 26.72 -1.16
C HIS A 271 3.31 26.49 0.04
N ILE A 272 2.72 25.30 0.18
CA ILE A 272 1.94 24.92 1.37
C ILE A 272 2.81 25.00 2.63
N GLU A 273 4.04 24.48 2.58
CA GLU A 273 5.01 24.57 3.68
C GLU A 273 5.35 26.02 4.04
N GLU A 274 5.57 26.86 3.03
CA GLU A 274 5.83 28.28 3.21
C GLU A 274 4.66 28.98 3.92
N ILE A 275 3.43 28.80 3.44
CA ILE A 275 2.24 29.46 3.98
C ILE A 275 1.96 29.00 5.41
N ARG A 276 2.08 27.69 5.69
CA ARG A 276 1.93 27.17 7.06
C ARG A 276 2.91 27.81 8.04
N SER A 277 4.03 28.35 7.55
CA SER A 277 5.06 28.98 8.36
C SER A 277 4.83 30.48 8.58
N TYR A 278 3.72 31.04 8.09
CA TYR A 278 3.40 32.45 8.31
C TYR A 278 3.05 32.72 9.78
N ASP A 279 3.61 33.81 10.32
CA ASP A 279 3.41 34.20 11.72
C ASP A 279 1.93 34.37 12.06
N THR A 280 1.12 34.85 11.11
CA THR A 280 -0.33 35.03 11.27
C THR A 280 -1.07 33.74 11.61
N LEU A 281 -0.68 32.62 10.98
CA LEU A 281 -1.26 31.31 11.24
C LEU A 281 -0.76 30.75 12.55
N ILE A 282 0.55 30.90 12.82
CA ILE A 282 1.18 30.41 14.05
C ILE A 282 0.56 31.10 15.27
N GLU A 283 0.54 32.44 15.27
CA GLU A 283 -0.01 33.25 16.35
C GLU A 283 -1.48 32.92 16.63
N LEU A 284 -2.31 32.79 15.60
CA LEU A 284 -3.71 32.38 15.77
C LEU A 284 -3.81 30.96 16.35
N SER A 285 -2.99 30.03 15.84
CA SER A 285 -3.07 28.61 16.21
C SER A 285 -2.56 28.28 17.61
N GLU A 286 -1.69 29.15 18.16
CA GLU A 286 -1.12 29.02 19.50
C GLU A 286 -1.91 29.79 20.57
N PHE A 287 -2.85 30.66 20.16
CA PHE A 287 -3.57 31.52 21.09
C PHE A 287 -4.62 30.76 21.92
N ASP A 288 -4.37 30.62 23.22
CA ASP A 288 -5.33 30.08 24.19
C ASP A 288 -5.97 31.23 25.01
N SER A 289 -7.24 31.53 24.71
CA SER A 289 -8.02 32.55 25.42
C SER A 289 -8.10 32.28 26.93
N GLY A 290 -8.21 31.01 27.34
CA GLY A 290 -8.28 30.63 28.75
C GLY A 290 -6.95 30.83 29.47
N GLU A 291 -5.84 30.48 28.83
CA GLU A 291 -4.51 30.76 29.36
C GLU A 291 -4.27 32.28 29.46
N PHE A 292 -4.62 33.04 28.41
CA PHE A 292 -4.50 34.50 28.42
C PHE A 292 -5.28 35.14 29.57
N VAL A 293 -6.56 34.79 29.74
CA VAL A 293 -7.40 35.30 30.83
C VAL A 293 -6.78 34.94 32.19
N ASN A 294 -6.32 33.71 32.37
CA ASN A 294 -5.67 33.28 33.61
C ASN A 294 -4.38 34.08 33.89
N GLN A 295 -3.54 34.31 32.89
CA GLN A 295 -2.33 35.11 33.05
C GLN A 295 -2.65 36.57 33.40
N GLN A 296 -3.69 37.14 32.79
CA GLN A 296 -4.17 38.49 33.06
C GLN A 296 -4.63 38.65 34.52
N LEU A 297 -5.44 37.70 35.01
CA LEU A 297 -5.89 37.67 36.40
C LEU A 297 -4.73 37.56 37.41
N GLN A 298 -3.69 36.80 37.08
CA GLN A 298 -2.52 36.60 37.95
C GLN A 298 -1.52 37.75 37.95
N LYS A 299 -1.53 38.61 36.93
CA LYS A 299 -0.56 39.70 36.75
C LYS A 299 -1.20 41.06 36.89
N GLU A 300 -2.08 41.41 35.97
CA GLU A 300 -2.63 42.76 35.83
C GLU A 300 -3.72 43.02 36.88
N TYR A 301 -4.61 42.06 37.08
CA TYR A 301 -5.67 42.14 38.09
C TYR A 301 -5.30 41.52 39.44
N ALA A 302 -4.03 41.17 39.66
CA ALA A 302 -3.58 40.43 40.85
C ALA A 302 -3.96 41.10 42.19
N MET A 303 -4.03 42.44 42.22
CA MET A 303 -4.42 43.21 43.41
C MET A 303 -5.90 43.59 43.45
N GLU A 304 -6.65 43.33 42.37
CA GLU A 304 -8.06 43.74 42.19
C GLU A 304 -9.02 42.55 42.11
N ALA A 305 -8.51 41.34 41.89
CA ALA A 305 -9.27 40.09 41.79
C ALA A 305 -9.60 39.47 43.16
N TYR A 306 -10.16 40.25 44.07
CA TYR A 306 -10.72 39.76 45.34
C TYR A 306 -12.17 39.26 45.16
N GLU A 307 -12.70 38.52 46.13
CA GLU A 307 -13.93 37.72 46.03
C GLU A 307 -15.15 38.49 45.46
N GLU A 308 -15.33 39.77 45.82
CA GLU A 308 -16.45 40.61 45.34
C GLU A 308 -16.22 41.25 43.95
N ASN A 309 -14.98 41.32 43.46
CA ASN A 309 -14.62 41.98 42.19
C ASN A 309 -14.02 41.01 41.15
N LEU A 310 -13.83 39.74 41.52
CA LEU A 310 -13.28 38.70 40.65
C LEU A 310 -14.08 38.53 39.35
N GLU A 311 -15.41 38.57 39.42
CA GLU A 311 -16.29 38.42 38.25
C GLU A 311 -16.10 39.58 37.26
N ASN A 312 -15.90 40.81 37.75
CA ASN A 312 -15.60 41.95 36.88
C ASN A 312 -14.23 41.80 36.22
N CYS A 313 -13.20 41.38 36.97
CA CYS A 313 -11.87 41.14 36.41
C CYS A 313 -11.88 40.02 35.35
N ILE A 314 -12.66 38.95 35.57
CA ILE A 314 -12.85 37.89 34.57
C ILE A 314 -13.51 38.45 33.31
N ASN A 315 -14.57 39.23 33.45
CA ASN A 315 -15.27 39.82 32.31
C ASN A 315 -14.35 40.75 31.50
N SER A 316 -13.62 41.65 32.17
CA SER A 316 -12.67 42.55 31.49
C SER A 316 -11.55 41.79 30.78
N ALA A 317 -10.93 40.80 31.45
CA ALA A 317 -9.89 39.97 30.82
C ALA A 317 -10.44 39.16 29.64
N SER A 318 -11.71 38.73 29.71
CA SER A 318 -12.39 38.01 28.62
C SER A 318 -12.71 38.92 27.43
N GLU A 319 -13.13 40.17 27.67
CA GLU A 319 -13.31 41.18 26.61
C GLU A 319 -11.97 41.48 25.91
N ASP A 320 -10.88 41.61 26.66
CA ASP A 320 -9.54 41.79 26.09
C ASP A 320 -9.12 40.59 25.24
N ALA A 321 -9.36 39.36 25.73
CA ALA A 321 -9.11 38.13 24.97
C ALA A 321 -9.92 38.10 23.67
N GLN A 322 -11.21 38.47 23.70
CA GLN A 322 -12.07 38.52 22.52
C GLN A 322 -11.58 39.54 21.48
N ASN A 323 -11.09 40.71 21.92
CA ASN A 323 -10.51 41.70 21.01
C ASN A 323 -9.24 41.17 20.32
N ILE A 324 -8.40 40.43 21.05
CA ILE A 324 -7.20 39.79 20.48
C ILE A 324 -7.61 38.70 19.48
N VAL A 325 -8.58 37.84 19.82
CA VAL A 325 -9.07 36.81 18.89
C VAL A 325 -9.60 37.44 17.60
N LEU A 326 -10.36 38.53 17.70
CA LEU A 326 -10.87 39.24 16.53
C LEU A 326 -9.73 39.76 15.63
N ASP A 327 -8.70 40.35 16.23
CA ASP A 327 -7.54 40.87 15.50
C ASP A 327 -6.72 39.75 14.83
N LEU A 328 -6.45 38.67 15.56
CA LEU A 328 -5.73 37.49 15.06
C LEU A 328 -6.50 36.81 13.92
N THR A 329 -7.79 36.53 14.12
CA THR A 329 -8.63 35.88 13.10
C THR A 329 -8.77 36.75 11.86
N GLN A 330 -8.91 38.07 12.00
CA GLN A 330 -9.00 38.99 10.87
C GLN A 330 -7.68 39.09 10.11
N THR A 331 -6.54 39.06 10.80
CA THR A 331 -5.21 39.12 10.19
C THR A 331 -4.85 37.82 9.49
N ALA A 332 -5.20 36.67 10.05
CA ALA A 332 -4.88 35.35 9.51
C ALA A 332 -5.79 34.91 8.35
N LYS A 333 -6.97 35.51 8.19
CA LYS A 333 -7.99 35.02 7.25
C LYS A 333 -7.47 34.84 5.82
N ASP A 334 -6.79 35.84 5.28
CA ASP A 334 -6.33 35.79 3.88
C ASP A 334 -5.26 34.70 3.69
N ASP A 335 -4.43 34.46 4.70
CA ASP A 335 -3.42 33.40 4.70
C ASP A 335 -4.05 32.00 4.85
N ILE A 336 -5.12 31.87 5.64
CA ILE A 336 -5.93 30.65 5.74
C ILE A 336 -6.59 30.32 4.40
N ASP A 337 -7.23 31.30 3.76
CA ASP A 337 -7.86 31.13 2.46
C ASP A 337 -6.84 30.75 1.39
N LYS A 338 -5.63 31.34 1.46
CA LYS A 338 -4.51 30.99 0.60
C LYS A 338 -4.07 29.54 0.81
N LEU A 339 -3.90 29.11 2.06
CA LEU A 339 -3.54 27.73 2.39
C LEU A 339 -4.59 26.72 1.88
N LEU A 340 -5.87 27.00 2.09
CA LEU A 340 -6.98 26.19 1.59
C LEU A 340 -6.99 26.10 0.06
N SER A 341 -6.69 27.22 -0.62
CA SER A 341 -6.59 27.27 -2.08
C SER A 341 -5.42 26.43 -2.60
N GLU A 342 -4.24 26.52 -1.97
CA GLU A 342 -3.06 25.73 -2.37
C GLU A 342 -3.26 24.23 -2.11
N LEU A 343 -3.93 23.87 -1.00
CA LEU A 343 -4.35 22.48 -0.76
C LEU A 343 -5.33 21.95 -1.82
N GLN A 344 -6.24 22.79 -2.30
CA GLN A 344 -7.12 22.44 -3.41
C GLN A 344 -6.33 22.27 -4.72
N GLU A 345 -5.42 23.19 -5.03
CA GLU A 345 -4.55 23.08 -6.21
C GLU A 345 -3.69 21.80 -6.17
N TYR A 346 -3.15 21.46 -5.00
CA TYR A 346 -2.43 20.20 -4.79
C TYR A 346 -3.33 19.00 -5.11
N CYS A 347 -4.56 18.97 -4.58
CA CYS A 347 -5.51 17.88 -4.85
C CYS A 347 -5.78 17.73 -6.35
N ASP A 348 -5.95 18.84 -7.07
CA ASP A 348 -6.27 18.82 -8.50
C ASP A 348 -5.08 18.32 -9.35
N LYS A 349 -3.86 18.82 -9.06
CA LYS A 349 -2.63 18.34 -9.73
C LYS A 349 -2.35 16.87 -9.43
N TYR A 350 -2.46 16.48 -8.17
CA TYR A 350 -2.25 15.10 -7.75
C TYR A 350 -3.27 14.14 -8.36
N ALA A 351 -4.55 14.53 -8.43
CA ALA A 351 -5.58 13.74 -9.10
C ALA A 351 -5.29 13.54 -10.59
N ASN A 352 -4.87 14.59 -11.29
CA ASN A 352 -4.47 14.49 -12.71
C ASN A 352 -3.28 13.52 -12.88
N PHE A 353 -2.31 13.57 -11.98
CA PHE A 353 -1.14 12.70 -12.01
C PHE A 353 -1.52 11.22 -11.76
N ILE A 354 -2.45 10.96 -10.84
CA ILE A 354 -3.04 9.62 -10.66
C ILE A 354 -3.76 9.17 -11.94
N ASP A 355 -4.53 10.05 -12.58
CA ASP A 355 -5.27 9.73 -13.80
C ASP A 355 -4.33 9.44 -14.98
N ASN A 356 -3.16 10.10 -15.04
CA ASN A 356 -2.09 9.79 -15.99
C ASN A 356 -1.62 8.33 -15.82
N LEU A 357 -1.31 7.89 -14.60
CA LEU A 357 -0.96 6.48 -14.34
C LEU A 357 -2.12 5.54 -14.69
N ARG A 358 -3.36 5.90 -14.31
CA ARG A 358 -4.57 5.07 -14.55
C ARG A 358 -4.87 4.87 -16.04
N ALA A 359 -4.51 5.84 -16.89
CA ALA A 359 -4.67 5.73 -18.34
C ALA A 359 -3.73 4.70 -18.99
N ARG A 360 -2.71 4.23 -18.26
CA ARG A 360 -1.68 3.31 -18.75
C ARG A 360 -1.99 1.86 -18.37
N GLU A 361 -1.33 0.93 -19.06
CA GLU A 361 -1.33 -0.48 -18.67
C GLU A 361 -0.47 -0.66 -17.41
N ILE A 362 -1.08 -0.61 -16.23
CA ILE A 362 -0.38 -0.71 -14.92
C ILE A 362 0.03 -2.14 -14.53
N LYS A 363 -0.38 -3.14 -15.33
CA LYS A 363 -0.02 -4.55 -15.17
C LYS A 363 0.42 -5.12 -16.50
N LYS A 364 1.68 -5.51 -16.62
CA LYS A 364 2.19 -6.15 -17.83
C LYS A 364 2.65 -7.55 -17.54
N ILE A 365 2.12 -8.52 -18.28
CA ILE A 365 2.56 -9.91 -18.19
C ILE A 365 4.01 -10.00 -18.70
N SER A 366 4.85 -10.74 -17.99
CA SER A 366 6.25 -10.93 -18.37
C SER A 366 6.37 -11.53 -19.78
N PRO A 367 6.94 -10.81 -20.76
CA PRO A 367 7.09 -11.31 -22.13
C PRO A 367 8.07 -12.48 -22.21
N LYS A 368 8.91 -12.68 -21.18
CA LYS A 368 9.86 -13.80 -21.09
C LYS A 368 9.18 -15.15 -20.84
N ILE A 369 7.92 -15.17 -20.42
CA ILE A 369 7.18 -16.42 -20.13
C ILE A 369 6.87 -17.15 -21.44
N ASP A 370 6.27 -16.45 -22.41
CA ASP A 370 5.95 -17.00 -23.73
C ASP A 370 7.07 -16.71 -24.73
N ASN A 371 7.71 -17.78 -25.22
CA ASN A 371 8.76 -17.70 -26.24
C ASN A 371 8.39 -18.41 -27.55
N THR A 372 7.09 -18.62 -27.80
CA THR A 372 6.56 -19.41 -28.91
C THR A 372 6.21 -18.61 -30.15
#